data_AF-A0A813LUT9-F1
#
_entry.id   AF-A0A813LUT9-F1
#
_cell.length_a   1.000
_cell.length_b   1.000
_cell.length_c   1.000
_cell.angle_alpha   90.00
_cell.angle_beta   90.00
_cell.angle_gamma   90.00
#
_symmetry.space_group_name_H-M   'P 1'
#
loop_
_entity.id
_entity.type
_entity.pdbx_description
1 polymer ?
#
loop_
_entity_poly.entity_id
_entity_poly.type
_entity_poly.pdbx_seq_one_letter_code
_entity_poly.pdbx_strand_id
1 'polypeptide(L)'
;MFEVLNATSPRAAAGDETKGKHVSLSEVMEGIGLTAYHWRVVTLVWVIWALCGWTATSIVFLLDAAGERDSDWVQLTSPEDVMTMGERSLALLGVNAMSCLANIVGGNLSDMTGRIWVSEIMSWSSFLAAIGFMLARKKEVLTIVILLCPFTKDGLCSITGCLLAEWLPVHYRCIFLVSLHGVWNIGRFGVTALWLCYPPDEYWVEFCAAVSLFPLSVAFFMHWQGRWFESPRWLAVNGDSEGCIALLRLAAESKPPKDQKLPRGWDDPARLALDANSAAVTTKASSQNWHGRLSELMQPELRFLVCVCGIWTFGLFFVSQGLLYWLITYFKKIGAGAAVSPSMMAAPIAKIVANIALMIGGPGRCIVDSCPRVPLLQAGFIGFAFFISLLAATTNTYALVGIVFMSQIFEEIVWTIGGVYVTEAFPTAVRASGQGAVMALGNCGAIASAGLVGLLMEIWVYLPIVAMASLLCACCLATFLMKEIFGEALTDSVPVPSYGAAETPEERMTREMDMVGVDQ
;
A
#
# COMPACT_ATOMS: atom_id res chain seq x y z
N MET A 1 -72.23 10.65 53.07
CA MET A 1 -73.38 9.88 52.55
C MET A 1 -73.56 10.34 51.10
N PHE A 2 -72.70 9.98 50.16
CA PHE A 2 -72.46 8.63 49.67
C PHE A 2 -71.00 8.43 49.23
N GLU A 3 -70.55 7.20 49.40
CA GLU A 3 -69.26 6.63 49.04
C GLU A 3 -69.19 6.18 47.57
N VAL A 4 -67.98 6.26 47.02
CA VAL A 4 -67.28 5.23 46.21
C VAL A 4 -67.88 4.86 44.84
N LEU A 5 -67.15 5.20 43.77
CA LEU A 5 -66.49 4.19 42.93
C LEU A 5 -65.44 4.80 42.00
N ASN A 6 -64.20 4.33 42.22
CA ASN A 6 -63.02 4.45 41.38
C ASN A 6 -63.26 3.85 39.99
N ALA A 7 -62.73 4.51 38.95
CA ALA A 7 -62.27 3.85 37.73
C ALA A 7 -61.04 4.61 37.19
N THR A 8 -59.89 4.25 37.76
CA THR A 8 -58.58 4.09 37.09
C THR A 8 -58.41 4.81 35.75
N SER A 9 -57.83 6.02 35.81
CA SER A 9 -57.05 6.57 34.70
C SER A 9 -55.90 5.60 34.39
N PRO A 10 -55.66 5.23 33.12
CA PRO A 10 -54.44 4.54 32.77
C PRO A 10 -53.28 5.49 33.12
N ARG A 11 -52.45 5.07 34.08
CA ARG A 11 -51.07 5.57 34.17
C ARG A 11 -50.49 5.38 32.78
N ALA A 12 -50.19 6.48 32.10
CA ALA A 12 -49.26 6.48 31.00
C ALA A 12 -48.02 5.73 31.50
N ALA A 13 -47.85 4.50 31.00
CA ALA A 13 -46.58 3.84 31.08
C ALA A 13 -45.61 4.79 30.38
N ALA A 14 -44.70 5.38 31.15
CA ALA A 14 -43.48 5.92 30.62
C ALA A 14 -42.82 4.75 29.87
N GLY A 15 -43.06 4.72 28.55
CA GLY A 15 -42.31 3.89 27.64
C GLY A 15 -40.86 4.28 27.83
N ASP A 16 -40.10 3.31 28.29
CA ASP A 16 -38.68 3.41 28.58
C ASP A 16 -37.94 3.95 27.35
N GLU A 17 -37.70 5.27 27.32
CA GLU A 17 -36.86 5.98 26.35
C GLU A 17 -35.36 5.69 26.55
N THR A 18 -35.00 4.58 27.21
CA THR A 18 -33.62 4.07 27.25
C THR A 18 -33.30 3.17 26.06
N LYS A 19 -33.75 3.54 24.85
CA LYS A 19 -33.01 3.15 23.64
C LYS A 19 -31.69 3.93 23.65
N GLY A 20 -30.73 3.43 24.41
CA GLY A 20 -29.38 3.97 24.51
C GLY A 20 -28.85 4.19 23.10
N LYS A 21 -28.52 5.45 22.78
CA LYS A 21 -27.98 5.82 21.47
C LYS A 21 -26.71 4.99 21.24
N HIS A 22 -26.74 4.13 20.22
CA HIS A 22 -25.56 3.37 19.81
C HIS A 22 -24.42 4.34 19.52
N VAL A 23 -23.23 3.97 19.97
CA VAL A 23 -22.01 4.75 19.79
C VAL A 23 -21.21 4.10 18.68
N SER A 24 -20.86 4.87 17.66
CA SER A 24 -20.12 4.32 16.53
C SER A 24 -18.63 4.20 16.85
N LEU A 25 -17.97 3.13 16.41
CA LEU A 25 -16.54 2.91 16.63
C LEU A 25 -15.69 4.08 16.11
N SER A 26 -16.05 4.67 14.97
CA SER A 26 -15.31 5.82 14.45
C SER A 26 -15.45 7.06 15.34
N GLU A 27 -16.64 7.34 15.90
CA GLU A 27 -16.80 8.44 16.87
C GLU A 27 -15.93 8.24 18.10
N VAL A 28 -15.77 7.00 18.59
CA VAL A 28 -14.89 6.70 19.71
C VAL A 28 -13.43 6.99 19.34
N MET A 29 -12.97 6.49 18.21
CA MET A 29 -11.59 6.69 17.74
C MET A 29 -11.26 8.16 17.51
N GLU A 30 -12.17 8.94 16.90
CA GLU A 30 -12.03 10.39 16.77
C GLU A 30 -12.04 11.10 18.12
N GLY A 31 -12.87 10.64 19.06
CA GLY A 31 -12.97 11.15 20.42
C GLY A 31 -11.70 10.93 21.25
N ILE A 32 -11.01 9.81 21.04
CA ILE A 32 -9.68 9.53 21.61
C ILE A 32 -8.63 10.45 20.95
N GLY A 33 -8.66 10.53 19.62
CA GLY A 33 -7.66 11.23 18.82
C GLY A 33 -6.29 10.54 18.85
N LEU A 34 -5.23 11.27 18.52
CA LEU A 34 -3.87 10.73 18.53
C LEU A 34 -3.31 10.67 19.97
N THR A 35 -2.78 9.51 20.37
CA THR A 35 -2.25 9.27 21.72
C THR A 35 -0.86 8.63 21.68
N ALA A 36 -0.20 8.48 22.83
CA ALA A 36 1.09 7.81 22.91
C ALA A 36 1.02 6.34 22.43
N TYR A 37 -0.12 5.68 22.65
CA TYR A 37 -0.34 4.33 22.15
C TYR A 37 -0.40 4.30 20.62
N HIS A 38 -1.11 5.25 19.98
CA HIS A 38 -1.13 5.35 18.51
C HIS A 38 0.28 5.57 17.92
N TRP A 39 1.12 6.37 18.58
CA TRP A 39 2.51 6.54 18.16
C TRP A 39 3.33 5.24 18.23
N ARG A 40 3.03 4.34 19.17
CA ARG A 40 3.66 3.00 19.20
C ARG A 40 3.21 2.14 18.02
N VAL A 41 1.92 2.17 17.68
CA VAL A 41 1.39 1.48 16.47
C VAL A 41 2.04 2.05 15.21
N VAL A 42 2.07 3.37 15.06
CA VAL A 42 2.73 4.07 13.94
C VAL A 42 4.19 3.65 13.84
N THR A 43 4.92 3.66 14.96
CA THR A 43 6.35 3.28 14.99
C THR A 43 6.55 1.82 14.59
N LEU A 44 5.70 0.91 15.06
CA LEU A 44 5.75 -0.49 14.66
C LEU A 44 5.56 -0.64 13.14
N VAL A 45 4.52 -0.01 12.59
CA VAL A 45 4.25 -0.07 11.15
C VAL A 45 5.39 0.57 10.35
N TRP A 46 5.96 1.69 10.82
CA TRP A 46 7.15 2.30 10.23
C TRP A 46 8.34 1.32 10.20
N VAL A 47 8.67 0.68 11.33
CA VAL A 47 9.75 -0.30 11.38
C VAL A 47 9.51 -1.44 10.38
N ILE A 48 8.27 -1.91 10.25
CA ILE A 48 7.90 -2.94 9.30
C ILE A 48 8.05 -2.46 7.84
N TRP A 49 7.65 -1.24 7.52
CA TRP A 49 7.82 -0.69 6.18
C TRP A 49 9.30 -0.46 5.83
N ALA A 50 10.12 -0.05 6.79
CA ALA A 50 11.57 -0.04 6.62
C ALA A 50 12.09 -1.46 6.33
N LEU A 51 11.58 -2.49 7.02
CA LEU A 51 11.93 -3.88 6.72
C LEU A 51 11.52 -4.29 5.29
N CYS A 52 10.33 -3.92 4.81
CA CYS A 52 9.93 -4.18 3.42
C CYS A 52 10.95 -3.60 2.43
N GLY A 53 11.38 -2.34 2.62
CA GLY A 53 12.34 -1.67 1.74
C GLY A 53 13.74 -2.28 1.81
N TRP A 54 14.16 -2.66 3.03
CA TRP A 54 15.39 -3.40 3.30
C TRP A 54 15.43 -4.72 2.52
N THR A 55 14.39 -5.55 2.66
CA THR A 55 14.29 -6.84 1.98
C THR A 55 14.13 -6.70 0.46
N ALA A 56 13.41 -5.69 -0.02
CA ALA A 56 13.26 -5.46 -1.46
C ALA A 56 14.60 -5.16 -2.16
N THR A 57 15.46 -4.37 -1.49
CA THR A 57 16.72 -3.91 -2.10
C THR A 57 17.85 -4.92 -1.88
N SER A 58 17.83 -5.71 -0.79
CA SER A 58 18.82 -6.78 -0.60
C SER A 58 18.80 -7.81 -1.73
N ILE A 59 17.63 -8.17 -2.26
CA ILE A 59 17.50 -9.06 -3.42
C ILE A 59 18.31 -8.55 -4.61
N VAL A 60 18.29 -7.23 -4.87
CA VAL A 60 19.00 -6.61 -5.99
C VAL A 60 20.51 -6.78 -5.83
N PHE A 61 21.04 -6.50 -4.64
CA PHE A 61 22.47 -6.64 -4.36
C PHE A 61 22.95 -8.09 -4.42
N LEU A 62 22.14 -9.03 -3.90
CA LEU A 62 22.45 -10.45 -3.94
C LEU A 62 22.45 -10.99 -5.37
N LEU A 63 21.47 -10.59 -6.20
CA LEU A 63 21.43 -11.01 -7.60
C LEU A 63 22.51 -10.34 -8.46
N ASP A 64 22.93 -9.12 -8.14
CA ASP A 64 24.08 -8.50 -8.79
C ASP A 64 25.36 -9.26 -8.47
N ALA A 65 25.65 -9.51 -7.19
CA ALA A 65 26.83 -10.27 -6.76
C ALA A 65 26.83 -11.71 -7.31
N ALA A 66 25.70 -12.42 -7.29
CA ALA A 66 25.59 -13.77 -7.86
C ALA A 66 25.81 -13.82 -9.38
N GLY A 67 25.73 -12.68 -10.07
CA GLY A 67 26.04 -12.54 -11.50
C GLY A 67 27.51 -12.21 -11.80
N GLU A 68 28.31 -11.88 -10.78
CA GLU A 68 29.74 -11.53 -10.94
C GLU A 68 30.61 -12.78 -10.78
N ARG A 69 31.44 -13.06 -11.79
CA ARG A 69 32.26 -14.29 -11.86
C ARG A 69 33.27 -14.43 -10.73
N ASP A 70 33.79 -13.30 -10.25
CA ASP A 70 34.84 -13.28 -9.23
C ASP A 70 34.26 -13.04 -7.82
N SER A 71 32.93 -13.04 -7.67
CA SER A 71 32.28 -12.79 -6.38
C SER A 71 32.57 -13.87 -5.35
N ASP A 72 32.59 -13.48 -4.07
CA ASP A 72 32.71 -14.37 -2.92
C ASP A 72 31.68 -15.50 -2.96
N TRP A 73 30.43 -15.23 -3.38
CA TRP A 73 29.42 -16.27 -3.54
C TRP A 73 29.80 -17.32 -4.59
N VAL A 74 30.34 -16.91 -5.74
CA VAL A 74 30.80 -17.84 -6.78
C VAL A 74 32.02 -18.64 -6.31
N GLN A 75 32.90 -18.02 -5.51
CA GLN A 75 34.01 -18.72 -4.85
C GLN A 75 33.53 -19.77 -3.84
N LEU A 76 32.46 -19.48 -3.09
CA LEU A 76 31.81 -20.40 -2.14
C LEU A 76 30.99 -21.51 -2.82
N THR A 77 30.62 -21.33 -4.09
CA THR A 77 29.81 -22.27 -4.86
C THR A 77 30.62 -22.89 -5.99
N SER A 78 30.39 -22.47 -7.23
CA SER A 78 31.17 -22.89 -8.39
C SER A 78 31.03 -21.87 -9.54
N PRO A 79 31.99 -21.81 -10.48
CA PRO A 79 31.85 -20.99 -11.69
C PRO A 79 30.63 -21.33 -12.57
N GLU A 80 30.07 -22.53 -12.42
CA GLU A 80 28.86 -22.97 -13.14
C GLU A 80 27.57 -22.38 -12.54
N ASP A 81 27.64 -21.95 -11.28
CA ASP A 81 26.54 -21.34 -10.54
C ASP A 81 26.42 -19.83 -10.79
N VAL A 82 27.35 -19.20 -11.51
CA VAL A 82 27.25 -17.78 -11.91
C VAL A 82 25.92 -17.53 -12.61
N MET A 83 25.10 -16.63 -12.06
CA MET A 83 23.78 -16.35 -12.61
C MET A 83 23.88 -15.49 -13.87
N THR A 84 23.46 -16.07 -14.99
CA THR A 84 23.31 -15.35 -16.25
C THR A 84 22.23 -14.26 -16.16
N MET A 85 22.23 -13.37 -17.15
CA MET A 85 21.21 -12.32 -17.25
C MET A 85 19.78 -12.90 -17.37
N GLY A 86 19.63 -14.00 -18.13
CA GLY A 86 18.36 -14.73 -18.26
C GLY A 86 17.91 -15.36 -16.94
N GLU A 87 18.82 -15.99 -16.18
CA GLU A 87 18.49 -16.59 -14.87
C GLU A 87 18.11 -15.54 -13.83
N ARG A 88 18.80 -14.40 -13.77
CA ARG A 88 18.42 -13.26 -12.90
C ARG A 88 17.06 -12.69 -13.28
N SER A 89 16.79 -12.56 -14.58
CA SER A 89 15.48 -12.12 -15.09
C SER A 89 14.36 -13.09 -14.67
N LEU A 90 14.61 -14.40 -14.77
CA LEU A 90 13.66 -15.43 -14.36
C LEU A 90 13.42 -15.42 -12.84
N ALA A 91 14.47 -15.26 -12.04
CA ALA A 91 14.36 -15.14 -10.59
C ALA A 91 13.51 -13.91 -10.21
N LEU A 92 13.78 -12.74 -10.81
CA LEU A 92 13.00 -11.53 -10.58
C LEU A 92 11.55 -11.66 -11.08
N LEU A 93 11.31 -12.36 -12.19
CA LEU A 93 9.96 -12.67 -12.66
C LEU A 93 9.22 -13.48 -11.59
N GLY A 94 9.87 -14.52 -11.06
CA GLY A 94 9.36 -15.32 -9.95
C GLY A 94 9.07 -14.49 -8.70
N VAL A 95 9.97 -13.57 -8.32
CA VAL A 95 9.77 -12.64 -7.20
C VAL A 95 8.47 -11.86 -7.37
N ASN A 96 8.25 -11.21 -8.51
CA ASN A 96 7.06 -10.38 -8.70
C ASN A 96 5.77 -11.21 -8.88
N ALA A 97 5.85 -12.43 -9.41
CA ALA A 97 4.73 -13.36 -9.42
C ALA A 97 4.34 -13.80 -7.99
N MET A 98 5.35 -14.10 -7.16
CA MET A 98 5.17 -14.41 -5.75
C MET A 98 4.68 -13.20 -4.94
N SER A 99 5.03 -11.96 -5.33
CA SER A 99 4.47 -10.74 -4.75
C SER A 99 2.96 -10.65 -4.95
N CYS A 100 2.44 -11.04 -6.12
CA CYS A 100 1.00 -11.12 -6.36
C CYS A 100 0.34 -12.12 -5.42
N LEU A 101 0.93 -13.31 -5.30
CA LEU A 101 0.44 -14.36 -4.42
C LEU A 101 0.48 -13.92 -2.95
N ALA A 102 1.59 -13.33 -2.50
CA ALA A 102 1.78 -12.84 -1.15
C ALA A 102 0.73 -11.79 -0.76
N ASN A 103 0.37 -10.88 -1.66
CA ASN A 103 -0.69 -9.91 -1.41
C ASN A 103 -2.07 -10.57 -1.27
N ILE A 104 -2.42 -11.49 -2.18
CA ILE A 104 -3.72 -12.18 -2.15
C ILE A 104 -3.85 -13.06 -0.89
N VAL A 105 -2.84 -13.88 -0.62
CA VAL A 105 -2.82 -14.78 0.54
C VAL A 105 -2.76 -13.97 1.83
N GLY A 106 -1.89 -12.95 1.89
CA GLY A 106 -1.71 -12.10 3.05
C GLY A 106 -2.97 -11.33 3.42
N GLY A 107 -3.61 -10.69 2.44
CA GLY A 107 -4.86 -9.95 2.65
C GLY A 107 -5.96 -10.85 3.21
N ASN A 108 -6.28 -11.94 2.49
CA ASN A 108 -7.32 -12.89 2.90
C ASN A 108 -7.04 -13.52 4.26
N LEU A 109 -5.80 -13.95 4.51
CA LEU A 109 -5.43 -14.55 5.79
C LEU A 109 -5.53 -13.53 6.91
N SER A 110 -5.14 -12.28 6.67
CA SER A 110 -5.20 -11.23 7.70
C SER A 110 -6.64 -10.86 8.06
N ASP A 111 -7.57 -10.91 7.10
CA ASP A 111 -8.99 -10.72 7.38
C ASP A 111 -9.54 -11.86 8.24
N MET A 112 -9.07 -13.08 8.05
CA MET A 112 -9.50 -14.25 8.82
C MET A 112 -8.89 -14.33 10.21
N THR A 113 -7.61 -14.03 10.37
CA THR A 113 -6.86 -14.35 11.60
C THR A 113 -6.27 -13.13 12.34
N GLY A 114 -6.36 -11.94 11.75
CA GLY A 114 -5.87 -10.69 12.35
C GLY A 114 -4.64 -10.15 11.62
N ARG A 115 -4.40 -8.85 11.77
CA ARG A 115 -3.31 -8.15 11.06
C ARG A 115 -1.96 -8.54 11.63
N ILE A 116 -1.85 -8.63 12.95
CA ILE A 116 -0.57 -8.84 13.63
C ILE A 116 -0.05 -10.26 13.40
N TRP A 117 -0.92 -11.25 13.53
CA TRP A 117 -0.51 -12.66 13.41
C TRP A 117 0.05 -12.97 12.02
N VAL A 118 -0.62 -12.49 10.95
CA VAL A 118 -0.09 -12.66 9.59
C VAL A 118 1.18 -11.85 9.38
N SER A 119 1.25 -10.64 9.94
CA SER A 119 2.45 -9.81 9.88
C SER A 119 3.66 -10.47 10.56
N GLU A 120 3.44 -11.19 11.66
CA GLU A 120 4.46 -11.99 12.34
C GLU A 120 4.99 -13.12 11.44
N ILE A 121 4.10 -13.90 10.83
CA ILE A 121 4.48 -14.99 9.90
C ILE A 121 5.29 -14.46 8.72
N MET A 122 4.83 -13.36 8.12
CA MET A 122 5.54 -12.74 7.01
C MET A 122 6.90 -12.16 7.42
N SER A 123 7.05 -11.69 8.66
CA SER A 123 8.34 -11.27 9.20
C SER A 123 9.30 -12.45 9.39
N TRP A 124 8.79 -13.58 9.89
CA TRP A 124 9.56 -14.83 9.98
C TRP A 124 10.01 -15.33 8.60
N SER A 125 9.16 -15.21 7.57
CA SER A 125 9.56 -15.57 6.21
C SER A 125 10.76 -14.76 5.70
N SER A 126 10.86 -13.47 6.05
CA SER A 126 12.02 -12.63 5.73
C SER A 126 13.29 -13.12 6.41
N PHE A 127 13.18 -13.51 7.67
CA PHE A 127 14.32 -14.01 8.44
C PHE A 127 14.82 -15.34 7.89
N LEU A 128 13.89 -16.26 7.58
CA LEU A 128 14.21 -17.54 6.93
C LEU A 128 14.85 -17.33 5.56
N ALA A 129 14.37 -16.35 4.78
CA ALA A 129 14.99 -15.98 3.51
C ALA A 129 16.43 -15.49 3.71
N ALA A 130 16.66 -14.60 4.69
CA ALA A 130 18.00 -14.08 4.98
C ALA A 130 18.98 -15.18 5.43
N ILE A 131 18.54 -16.14 6.26
CA ILE A 131 19.34 -17.33 6.57
C ILE A 131 19.58 -18.18 5.33
N GLY A 132 18.55 -18.37 4.52
CA GLY A 132 18.65 -19.12 3.27
C GLY A 132 19.70 -18.55 2.33
N PHE A 133 19.87 -17.22 2.26
CA PHE A 133 20.92 -16.58 1.45
C PHE A 133 22.32 -16.95 1.90
N MET A 134 22.55 -16.98 3.22
CA MET A 134 23.84 -17.43 3.78
C MET A 134 24.16 -18.88 3.41
N LEU A 135 23.14 -19.73 3.37
CA LEU A 135 23.26 -21.18 3.15
C LEU A 135 23.11 -21.60 1.68
N ALA A 136 22.71 -20.70 0.79
CA ALA A 136 22.52 -20.99 -0.62
C ALA A 136 23.88 -21.29 -1.28
N ARG A 137 24.11 -22.57 -1.60
CA ARG A 137 25.34 -23.05 -2.25
C ARG A 137 25.16 -23.47 -3.72
N LYS A 138 24.01 -23.14 -4.30
CA LYS A 138 23.64 -23.35 -5.70
C LYS A 138 22.69 -22.26 -6.16
N LYS A 139 22.72 -21.91 -7.45
CA LYS A 139 21.83 -20.86 -8.00
C LYS A 139 20.35 -21.22 -7.91
N GLU A 140 19.99 -22.50 -7.98
CA GLU A 140 18.59 -22.94 -7.84
C GLU A 140 18.09 -22.72 -6.41
N VAL A 141 18.94 -23.04 -5.42
CA VAL A 141 18.61 -22.82 -4.01
C VAL A 141 18.48 -21.32 -3.73
N LEU A 142 19.41 -20.51 -4.22
CA LEU A 142 19.33 -19.05 -4.10
C LEU A 142 18.03 -18.52 -4.70
N THR A 143 17.67 -18.99 -5.90
CA THR A 143 16.43 -18.61 -6.58
C THR A 143 15.21 -18.96 -5.72
N ILE A 144 15.11 -20.18 -5.19
CA ILE A 144 13.99 -20.62 -4.34
C ILE A 144 13.89 -19.76 -3.07
N VAL A 145 15.02 -19.47 -2.42
CA VAL A 145 15.04 -18.67 -1.19
C VAL A 145 14.59 -17.24 -1.47
N ILE A 146 15.02 -16.64 -2.58
CA ILE A 146 14.61 -15.29 -2.99
C ILE A 146 13.08 -15.19 -3.18
N LEU A 147 12.41 -16.29 -3.55
CA LEU A 147 10.94 -16.33 -3.68
C LEU A 147 10.19 -16.23 -2.34
N LEU A 148 10.88 -16.31 -1.20
CA LEU A 148 10.27 -16.06 0.12
C LEU A 148 10.18 -14.57 0.45
N CYS A 149 11.06 -13.73 -0.09
CA CYS A 149 11.11 -12.29 0.20
C CYS A 149 9.84 -11.50 -0.17
N PRO A 150 9.10 -11.82 -1.25
CA PRO A 150 7.84 -11.16 -1.59
C PRO A 150 6.78 -11.13 -0.48
N PHE A 151 6.77 -12.13 0.41
CA PHE A 151 5.88 -12.15 1.57
C PHE A 151 6.14 -10.98 2.51
N THR A 152 7.38 -10.55 2.63
CA THR A 152 7.78 -9.38 3.43
C THR A 152 7.73 -8.09 2.61
N LYS A 153 8.20 -8.10 1.36
CA LYS A 153 8.23 -6.90 0.53
C LYS A 153 6.82 -6.34 0.27
N ASP A 154 5.90 -7.19 -0.18
CA ASP A 154 4.61 -6.76 -0.70
C ASP A 154 3.46 -7.18 0.23
N GLY A 155 3.46 -8.44 0.68
CA GLY A 155 2.41 -8.97 1.56
C GLY A 155 2.31 -8.21 2.88
N LEU A 156 3.44 -8.09 3.59
CA LEU A 156 3.51 -7.44 4.90
C LEU A 156 3.21 -5.93 4.82
N CYS A 157 3.65 -5.26 3.76
CA CYS A 157 3.40 -3.85 3.54
C CYS A 157 1.90 -3.55 3.36
N SER A 158 1.18 -4.38 2.59
CA SER A 158 -0.27 -4.26 2.41
C SER A 158 -1.05 -4.42 3.72
N ILE A 159 -0.70 -5.45 4.51
CA ILE A 159 -1.41 -5.76 5.77
C ILE A 159 -1.18 -4.66 6.81
N THR A 160 0.06 -4.21 6.96
CA THR A 160 0.40 -3.19 7.96
C THR A 160 -0.06 -1.80 7.59
N GLY A 161 -0.18 -1.50 6.28
CA GLY A 161 -0.89 -0.31 5.80
C GLY A 161 -2.36 -0.30 6.23
N CYS A 162 -3.05 -1.44 6.12
CA CYS A 162 -4.42 -1.59 6.61
C CYS A 162 -4.50 -1.43 8.14
N LEU A 163 -3.60 -2.09 8.88
CA LEU A 163 -3.52 -1.97 10.34
C LEU A 163 -3.39 -0.50 10.78
N LEU A 164 -2.53 0.27 10.12
CA LEU A 164 -2.34 1.67 10.43
C LEU A 164 -3.59 2.50 10.15
N ALA A 165 -4.21 2.30 8.98
CA ALA A 165 -5.45 2.99 8.62
C ALA A 165 -6.59 2.67 9.59
N GLU A 166 -6.66 1.42 10.08
CA GLU A 166 -7.67 0.95 11.01
C GLU A 166 -7.52 1.54 12.42
N TRP A 167 -6.30 1.92 12.82
CA TRP A 167 -5.98 2.56 14.10
C TRP A 167 -6.10 4.09 14.07
N LEU A 168 -5.84 4.73 12.94
CA LEU A 168 -5.71 6.19 12.91
C LEU A 168 -7.06 6.92 12.83
N PRO A 169 -7.20 8.08 13.50
CA PRO A 169 -8.26 9.03 13.21
C PRO A 169 -8.16 9.54 11.78
N VAL A 170 -9.30 9.78 11.13
CA VAL A 170 -9.45 10.15 9.72
C VAL A 170 -8.56 11.33 9.35
N HIS A 171 -8.52 12.36 10.20
CA HIS A 171 -7.73 13.57 9.96
C HIS A 171 -6.22 13.32 9.83
N TYR A 172 -5.69 12.25 10.44
CA TYR A 172 -4.27 11.94 10.43
C TYR A 172 -3.88 10.83 9.45
N ARG A 173 -4.87 10.10 8.89
CA ARG A 173 -4.62 8.94 8.04
C ARG A 173 -3.73 9.25 6.85
N CYS A 174 -4.04 10.31 6.10
CA CYS A 174 -3.32 10.66 4.87
C CYS A 174 -1.82 10.82 5.14
N ILE A 175 -1.42 11.68 6.08
CA ILE A 175 0.00 11.93 6.37
C ILE A 175 0.73 10.70 6.85
N PHE A 176 0.12 9.90 7.73
CA PHE A 176 0.77 8.69 8.21
C PHE A 176 0.89 7.64 7.11
N LEU A 177 -0.11 7.49 6.24
CA LEU A 177 -0.01 6.62 5.07
C LEU A 177 1.07 7.08 4.08
N VAL A 178 1.19 8.40 3.84
CA VAL A 178 2.29 8.96 3.02
C VAL A 178 3.64 8.67 3.66
N SER A 179 3.79 8.88 4.97
CA SER A 179 5.05 8.62 5.67
C SER A 179 5.55 7.18 5.55
N LEU A 180 4.66 6.22 5.32
CA LEU A 180 5.04 4.82 5.09
C LEU A 180 6.02 4.69 3.93
N HIS A 181 5.77 5.39 2.83
CA HIS A 181 6.65 5.39 1.67
C HIS A 181 8.02 6.01 1.97
N GLY A 182 8.04 7.10 2.75
CA GLY A 182 9.28 7.68 3.25
C GLY A 182 10.10 6.67 4.04
N VAL A 183 9.45 5.95 4.96
CA VAL A 183 10.10 4.96 5.82
C VAL A 183 10.54 3.70 5.07
N TRP A 184 9.79 3.26 4.05
CA TRP A 184 10.24 2.21 3.15
C TRP A 184 11.57 2.56 2.49
N ASN A 185 11.73 3.81 2.03
CA ASN A 185 12.99 4.28 1.48
C ASN A 185 14.09 4.45 2.53
N ILE A 186 13.78 4.68 3.81
CA ILE A 186 14.78 4.61 4.90
C ILE A 186 15.35 3.19 4.99
N GLY A 187 14.51 2.17 4.88
CA GLY A 187 14.95 0.76 4.81
C GLY A 187 15.90 0.49 3.65
N ARG A 188 15.54 0.99 2.46
CA ARG A 188 16.39 0.89 1.25
C ARG A 188 17.73 1.58 1.43
N PHE A 189 17.72 2.79 1.99
CA PHE A 189 18.93 3.53 2.31
C PHE A 189 19.81 2.74 3.29
N GLY A 190 19.22 2.18 4.35
CA GLY A 190 19.94 1.39 5.35
C GLY A 190 20.67 0.19 4.77
N VAL A 191 19.99 -0.64 3.95
CA VAL A 191 20.63 -1.81 3.33
C VAL A 191 21.63 -1.42 2.24
N THR A 192 21.43 -0.28 1.56
CA THR A 192 22.40 0.26 0.61
C THR A 192 23.67 0.72 1.32
N ALA A 193 23.54 1.36 2.49
CA ALA A 193 24.69 1.72 3.32
C ALA A 193 25.44 0.47 3.81
N LEU A 194 24.70 -0.57 4.21
CA LEU A 194 25.30 -1.86 4.56
C LEU A 194 26.05 -2.48 3.37
N TRP A 195 25.45 -2.47 2.18
CA TRP A 195 26.07 -2.95 0.93
C TRP A 195 27.36 -2.19 0.59
N LEU A 196 27.44 -0.89 0.85
CA LEU A 196 28.69 -0.13 0.65
C LEU A 196 29.80 -0.50 1.64
N CYS A 197 29.44 -0.88 2.86
CA CYS A 197 30.41 -1.28 3.89
C CYS A 197 30.83 -2.75 3.75
N TYR A 198 29.90 -3.61 3.34
CA TYR A 198 30.07 -5.06 3.17
C TYR A 198 29.47 -5.48 1.83
N PRO A 199 30.14 -5.17 0.71
CA PRO A 199 29.67 -5.56 -0.61
C PRO A 199 29.59 -7.10 -0.72
N PRO A 200 28.44 -7.70 -1.09
CA PRO A 200 28.24 -9.15 -1.13
C PRO A 200 29.05 -9.84 -2.24
N ASP A 201 29.60 -9.09 -3.19
CA ASP A 201 30.61 -9.59 -4.12
C ASP A 201 31.96 -9.86 -3.45
N GLU A 202 32.24 -9.28 -2.28
CA GLU A 202 33.46 -9.56 -1.51
C GLU A 202 33.19 -10.26 -0.16
N TYR A 203 32.01 -10.03 0.43
CA TYR A 203 31.65 -10.44 1.79
C TYR A 203 30.23 -11.03 1.85
N TRP A 204 29.98 -12.10 1.08
CA TRP A 204 28.62 -12.64 0.90
C TRP A 204 27.98 -13.05 2.23
N VAL A 205 28.72 -13.83 3.04
CA VAL A 205 28.19 -14.40 4.29
C VAL A 205 27.97 -13.30 5.34
N GLU A 206 28.91 -12.38 5.49
CA GLU A 206 28.84 -11.26 6.42
C GLU A 206 27.69 -10.31 6.06
N PHE A 207 27.54 -9.99 4.77
CA PHE A 207 26.43 -9.19 4.29
C PHE A 207 25.09 -9.86 4.59
N CYS A 208 24.93 -11.15 4.26
CA CYS A 208 23.69 -11.88 4.53
C CYS A 208 23.40 -12.00 6.04
N ALA A 209 24.43 -12.21 6.87
CA ALA A 209 24.31 -12.23 8.32
C ALA A 209 23.81 -10.87 8.85
N ALA A 210 24.41 -9.77 8.42
CA ALA A 210 24.00 -8.42 8.80
C ALA A 210 22.58 -8.09 8.31
N VAL A 211 22.23 -8.48 7.08
CA VAL A 211 20.88 -8.34 6.52
C VAL A 211 19.83 -9.10 7.33
N SER A 212 20.20 -10.23 7.95
CA SER A 212 19.27 -11.07 8.73
C SER A 212 18.91 -10.50 10.11
N LEU A 213 19.74 -9.62 10.68
CA LEU A 213 19.54 -9.09 12.04
C LEU A 213 18.27 -8.24 12.13
N PHE A 214 17.97 -7.45 11.10
CA PHE A 214 16.79 -6.59 11.10
C PHE A 214 15.47 -7.39 11.07
N PRO A 215 15.23 -8.31 10.10
CA PRO A 215 14.02 -9.13 10.10
C PRO A 215 13.89 -10.00 11.36
N LEU A 216 14.99 -10.54 11.90
CA LEU A 216 14.98 -11.28 13.15
C LEU A 216 14.44 -10.43 14.31
N SER A 217 14.95 -9.19 14.42
CA SER A 217 14.55 -8.26 15.48
C SER A 217 13.07 -7.92 15.40
N VAL A 218 12.56 -7.67 14.18
CA VAL A 218 11.14 -7.38 13.94
C VAL A 218 10.27 -8.61 14.23
N ALA A 219 10.65 -9.78 13.75
CA ALA A 219 9.89 -11.02 13.98
C ALA A 219 9.81 -11.36 15.48
N PHE A 220 10.92 -11.23 16.22
CA PHE A 220 10.94 -11.45 17.66
C PHE A 220 10.11 -10.41 18.41
N PHE A 221 10.21 -9.14 18.03
CA PHE A 221 9.37 -8.09 18.61
C PHE A 221 7.88 -8.35 18.39
N MET A 222 7.49 -8.72 17.17
CA MET A 222 6.10 -9.05 16.82
C MET A 222 5.60 -10.26 17.62
N HIS A 223 6.42 -11.30 17.77
CA HIS A 223 6.08 -12.45 18.59
C HIS A 223 5.84 -12.08 20.06
N TRP A 224 6.68 -11.21 20.63
CA TRP A 224 6.61 -10.83 22.05
C TRP A 224 5.54 -9.78 22.35
N GLN A 225 5.47 -8.70 21.55
CA GLN A 225 4.61 -7.53 21.81
C GLN A 225 3.50 -7.32 20.78
N GLY A 226 3.54 -8.00 19.63
CA GLY A 226 2.66 -7.73 18.50
C GLY A 226 1.17 -7.75 18.86
N ARG A 227 0.75 -8.71 19.71
CA ARG A 227 -0.67 -8.91 20.07
C ARG A 227 -1.33 -7.67 20.67
N TRP A 228 -0.53 -6.81 21.30
CA TRP A 228 -1.02 -5.56 21.89
C TRP A 228 -1.29 -4.48 20.87
N PHE A 229 -1.05 -4.69 19.57
CA PHE A 229 -1.21 -3.71 18.50
C PHE A 229 -2.26 -4.12 17.48
N GLU A 230 -3.08 -5.14 17.76
CA GLU A 230 -4.11 -5.63 16.82
C GLU A 230 -5.16 -4.55 16.52
N SER A 231 -5.84 -4.69 15.39
CA SER A 231 -6.82 -3.72 14.92
C SER A 231 -8.13 -3.76 15.73
N PRO A 232 -8.57 -2.63 16.33
CA PRO A 232 -9.86 -2.57 17.02
C PRO A 232 -11.03 -2.74 16.05
N ARG A 233 -10.87 -2.30 14.80
CA ARG A 233 -11.91 -2.46 13.75
C ARG A 233 -12.08 -3.93 13.38
N TRP A 234 -10.98 -4.66 13.22
CA TRP A 234 -11.01 -6.08 12.93
C TRP A 234 -11.67 -6.88 14.07
N LEU A 235 -11.31 -6.59 15.32
CA LEU A 235 -11.93 -7.22 16.50
C LEU A 235 -13.44 -6.98 16.56
N ALA A 236 -13.86 -5.73 16.36
CA ALA A 236 -15.28 -5.38 16.33
C ALA A 236 -16.04 -6.10 15.20
N VAL A 237 -15.45 -6.21 14.00
CA VAL A 237 -16.04 -6.92 12.86
C VAL A 237 -16.16 -8.42 13.12
N ASN A 238 -15.18 -9.02 13.80
CA ASN A 238 -15.20 -10.44 14.17
C ASN A 238 -16.07 -10.76 15.40
N GLY A 239 -16.75 -9.76 15.95
CA GLY A 239 -17.63 -9.91 17.11
C GLY A 239 -16.91 -9.94 18.46
N ASP A 240 -15.58 -9.76 18.49
CA ASP A 240 -14.81 -9.63 19.73
C ASP A 240 -14.89 -8.18 20.26
N SER A 241 -16.08 -7.83 20.75
CA SER A 241 -16.38 -6.50 21.28
C SER A 241 -15.59 -6.22 22.57
N GLU A 242 -15.32 -7.24 23.37
CA GLU A 242 -14.54 -7.11 24.60
C GLU A 242 -13.07 -6.79 24.30
N GLY A 243 -12.43 -7.54 23.38
CA GLY A 243 -11.08 -7.26 22.93
C GLY A 243 -10.95 -5.88 22.29
N CYS A 244 -11.93 -5.50 21.46
CA CYS A 244 -12.00 -4.15 20.88
C CYS A 244 -12.01 -3.06 21.97
N ILE A 245 -12.89 -3.17 22.96
CA ILE A 245 -12.99 -2.19 24.05
C ILE A 245 -11.72 -2.17 24.90
N ALA A 246 -11.11 -3.32 25.17
CA ALA A 246 -9.84 -3.39 25.89
C ALA A 246 -8.73 -2.61 25.19
N LEU A 247 -8.59 -2.75 23.86
CA LEU A 247 -7.60 -1.99 23.09
C LEU A 247 -7.92 -0.48 23.05
N LEU A 248 -9.20 -0.11 22.89
CA LEU A 248 -9.62 1.29 22.93
C LEU A 248 -9.36 1.93 24.31
N ARG A 249 -9.53 1.17 25.41
CA ARG A 249 -9.17 1.60 26.76
C ARG A 249 -7.67 1.85 26.89
N LEU A 250 -6.82 0.94 26.41
CA LEU A 250 -5.37 1.17 26.39
C LEU A 250 -5.00 2.44 25.62
N ALA A 251 -5.66 2.69 24.49
CA ALA A 251 -5.45 3.91 23.72
C ALA A 251 -5.93 5.16 24.47
N ALA A 252 -7.11 5.13 25.08
CA ALA A 252 -7.70 6.24 25.82
C ALA A 252 -6.91 6.57 27.10
N GLU A 253 -6.50 5.57 27.89
CA GLU A 253 -5.74 5.76 29.14
C GLU A 253 -4.39 6.45 28.92
N SER A 254 -3.83 6.35 27.72
CA SER A 254 -2.57 7.01 27.37
C SER A 254 -2.68 8.53 27.13
N LYS A 255 -3.87 9.13 27.32
CA LYS A 255 -4.13 10.57 27.18
C LYS A 255 -4.83 11.13 28.43
N PRO A 256 -4.56 12.37 28.86
CA PRO A 256 -5.28 12.97 29.99
C PRO A 256 -6.80 13.06 29.73
N PRO A 257 -7.67 12.79 30.72
CA PRO A 257 -9.13 12.76 30.53
C PRO A 257 -9.73 14.07 30.01
N LYS A 258 -9.09 15.22 30.28
CA LYS A 258 -9.57 16.55 29.89
C LYS A 258 -9.49 16.80 28.38
N ASP A 259 -8.63 16.06 27.68
CA ASP A 259 -8.37 16.24 26.25
C ASP A 259 -9.12 15.20 25.39
N GLN A 260 -9.95 14.37 26.03
CA GLN A 260 -10.74 13.33 25.40
C GLN A 260 -12.18 13.79 25.23
N LYS A 261 -12.75 13.56 24.05
CA LYS A 261 -14.17 13.82 23.75
C LYS A 261 -14.88 12.50 23.51
N LEU A 262 -14.85 11.64 24.53
CA LEU A 262 -15.42 10.30 24.43
C LEU A 262 -16.96 10.33 24.61
N PRO A 263 -17.71 9.67 23.70
CA PRO A 263 -19.16 9.54 23.83
C PRO A 263 -19.53 8.68 25.06
N ARG A 264 -20.67 8.96 25.71
CA ARG A 264 -21.09 8.23 26.91
C ARG A 264 -21.42 6.76 26.59
N GLY A 265 -20.86 5.83 27.37
CA GLY A 265 -21.09 4.40 27.20
C GLY A 265 -20.33 3.78 26.02
N TRP A 266 -19.26 4.42 25.56
CA TRP A 266 -18.37 3.88 24.53
C TRP A 266 -17.69 2.56 24.94
N ASP A 267 -17.58 2.33 26.24
CA ASP A 267 -16.92 1.18 26.85
C ASP A 267 -17.90 0.06 27.27
N ASP A 268 -19.16 0.20 26.86
CA ASP A 268 -20.21 -0.82 27.00
C ASP A 268 -20.30 -1.63 25.69
N PRO A 269 -19.97 -2.94 25.70
CA PRO A 269 -20.05 -3.80 24.52
C PRO A 269 -21.42 -3.79 23.84
N ALA A 270 -22.51 -3.61 24.60
CA ALA A 270 -23.86 -3.60 24.05
C ALA A 270 -24.20 -2.31 23.28
N ARG A 271 -23.44 -1.24 23.51
CA ARG A 271 -23.66 0.08 22.90
C ARG A 271 -22.71 0.37 21.76
N LEU A 272 -21.52 -0.23 21.77
CA LEU A 272 -20.54 -0.08 20.71
C LEU A 272 -21.08 -0.73 19.43
N ALA A 273 -21.41 0.10 18.45
CA ALA A 273 -21.82 -0.35 17.12
C ALA A 273 -20.71 -0.05 16.12
N LEU A 274 -20.56 -0.92 15.14
CA LEU A 274 -19.88 -0.55 13.90
C LEU A 274 -20.68 0.60 13.26
N ASP A 275 -19.99 1.59 12.71
CA ASP A 275 -20.63 2.76 12.06
C ASP A 275 -21.76 2.27 11.14
N ALA A 276 -22.94 2.89 11.11
CA ALA A 276 -24.09 2.39 10.33
C ALA A 276 -23.75 2.19 8.83
N ASN A 277 -22.84 3.00 8.29
CA ASN A 277 -22.27 2.83 6.95
C ASN A 277 -21.37 1.58 6.86
N SER A 278 -20.59 1.28 7.89
CA SER A 278 -19.85 0.01 8.03
C SER A 278 -20.76 -1.16 8.37
N ALA A 279 -21.84 -1.05 9.13
CA ALA A 279 -22.72 -2.17 9.45
C ALA A 279 -23.55 -2.60 8.23
N ALA A 280 -24.07 -1.65 7.44
CA ALA A 280 -24.79 -1.94 6.19
C ALA A 280 -23.84 -2.39 5.06
N VAL A 281 -22.63 -1.82 4.96
CA VAL A 281 -21.59 -2.28 4.03
C VAL A 281 -20.98 -3.59 4.49
N THR A 282 -20.81 -3.89 5.78
CA THR A 282 -20.22 -5.15 6.26
C THR A 282 -21.24 -6.27 6.27
N THR A 283 -22.54 -6.02 6.53
CA THR A 283 -23.58 -7.06 6.35
C THR A 283 -23.94 -7.30 4.88
N LYS A 284 -23.86 -6.29 3.99
CA LYS A 284 -23.95 -6.52 2.54
C LYS A 284 -22.65 -7.04 1.93
N ALA A 285 -21.48 -6.59 2.35
CA ALA A 285 -20.20 -7.06 1.80
C ALA A 285 -19.84 -8.45 2.32
N SER A 286 -20.16 -8.81 3.58
CA SER A 286 -19.97 -10.18 4.06
C SER A 286 -20.97 -11.17 3.46
N SER A 287 -22.13 -10.71 2.98
CA SER A 287 -23.13 -11.54 2.28
C SER A 287 -23.08 -11.46 0.75
N GLN A 288 -22.43 -10.44 0.17
CA GLN A 288 -22.20 -10.35 -1.27
C GLN A 288 -21.06 -11.27 -1.65
N ASN A 289 -21.42 -12.35 -2.34
CA ASN A 289 -20.49 -13.23 -3.04
C ASN A 289 -19.48 -12.39 -3.85
N TRP A 290 -18.23 -12.85 -3.94
CA TRP A 290 -17.17 -12.19 -4.71
C TRP A 290 -17.60 -11.81 -6.14
N HIS A 291 -18.49 -12.61 -6.73
CA HIS A 291 -19.13 -12.35 -8.02
C HIS A 291 -19.92 -11.03 -8.04
N GLY A 292 -20.65 -10.70 -6.96
CA GLY A 292 -21.41 -9.46 -6.84
C GLY A 292 -20.50 -8.23 -6.85
N ARG A 293 -19.42 -8.26 -6.05
CA ARG A 293 -18.43 -7.17 -6.03
C ARG A 293 -17.71 -7.01 -7.37
N LEU A 294 -17.37 -8.13 -8.02
CA LEU A 294 -16.77 -8.08 -9.34
C LEU A 294 -17.75 -7.51 -10.37
N SER A 295 -19.03 -7.88 -10.30
CA SER A 295 -20.06 -7.35 -11.20
C SER A 295 -20.28 -5.85 -11.02
N GLU A 296 -20.19 -5.33 -9.79
CA GLU A 296 -20.23 -3.90 -9.50
C GLU A 296 -19.00 -3.18 -10.08
N LEU A 297 -17.80 -3.77 -9.93
CA LEU A 297 -16.58 -3.21 -10.50
C LEU A 297 -16.60 -3.18 -12.03
N MET A 298 -17.33 -4.10 -12.67
CA MET A 298 -17.50 -4.17 -14.12
C MET A 298 -18.51 -3.14 -14.67
N GLN A 299 -19.11 -2.30 -13.82
CA GLN A 299 -19.95 -1.21 -14.30
C GLN A 299 -19.17 -0.25 -15.22
N PRO A 300 -19.80 0.36 -16.24
CA PRO A 300 -19.09 1.09 -17.29
C PRO A 300 -18.15 2.21 -16.84
N GLU A 301 -18.51 2.92 -15.77
CA GLU A 301 -17.71 4.00 -15.20
C GLU A 301 -16.53 3.46 -14.40
N LEU A 302 -16.78 2.45 -13.56
CA LEU A 302 -15.77 1.82 -12.72
C LEU A 302 -14.76 1.00 -13.53
N ARG A 303 -15.21 0.27 -14.56
CA ARG A 303 -14.29 -0.45 -15.46
C ARG A 303 -13.36 0.53 -16.18
N PHE A 304 -13.88 1.70 -16.58
CA PHE A 304 -13.07 2.73 -17.24
C PHE A 304 -12.03 3.27 -16.25
N LEU A 305 -12.45 3.58 -15.03
CA LEU A 305 -11.54 4.03 -13.97
C LEU A 305 -10.47 2.97 -13.65
N VAL A 306 -10.84 1.69 -13.52
CA VAL A 306 -9.88 0.58 -13.33
C VAL A 306 -8.91 0.49 -14.50
N CYS A 307 -9.38 0.60 -15.74
CA CYS A 307 -8.50 0.56 -16.91
C CYS A 307 -7.53 1.74 -16.95
N VAL A 308 -8.02 2.97 -16.76
CA VAL A 308 -7.17 4.17 -16.78
C VAL A 308 -6.15 4.13 -15.63
N CYS A 309 -6.60 3.81 -14.41
CA CYS A 309 -5.71 3.66 -13.26
C CYS A 309 -4.72 2.51 -13.46
N GLY A 310 -5.18 1.40 -14.02
CA GLY A 310 -4.37 0.25 -14.33
C GLY A 310 -3.27 0.54 -15.34
N ILE A 311 -3.54 1.33 -16.39
CA ILE A 311 -2.54 1.69 -17.41
C ILE A 311 -1.39 2.49 -16.80
N TRP A 312 -1.69 3.54 -16.04
CA TRP A 312 -0.61 4.34 -15.46
C TRP A 312 0.10 3.58 -14.32
N THR A 313 -0.62 2.76 -13.55
CA THR A 313 -0.02 1.94 -12.50
C THR A 313 0.90 0.86 -13.10
N PHE A 314 0.48 0.20 -14.18
CA PHE A 314 1.31 -0.73 -14.95
C PHE A 314 2.62 -0.07 -15.36
N GLY A 315 2.57 1.12 -15.97
CA GLY A 315 3.78 1.81 -16.42
C GLY A 315 4.66 2.27 -15.27
N LEU A 316 4.07 2.78 -14.18
CA LEU A 316 4.81 3.16 -12.98
C LEU A 316 5.56 1.97 -12.38
N PHE A 317 4.90 0.84 -12.19
CA PHE A 317 5.54 -0.38 -11.69
C PHE A 317 6.60 -0.90 -12.66
N PHE A 318 6.34 -0.87 -13.97
CA PHE A 318 7.30 -1.31 -14.98
C PHE A 318 8.59 -0.49 -14.90
N VAL A 319 8.50 0.84 -14.85
CA VAL A 319 9.69 1.70 -14.80
C VAL A 319 10.36 1.63 -13.43
N SER A 320 9.60 1.71 -12.35
CA SER A 320 10.11 1.69 -10.98
C SER A 320 10.90 0.41 -10.67
N GLN A 321 10.29 -0.74 -10.96
CA GLN A 321 10.94 -2.04 -10.72
C GLN A 321 12.05 -2.31 -11.74
N GLY A 322 11.86 -1.90 -12.99
CA GLY A 322 12.89 -1.98 -14.02
C GLY A 322 14.16 -1.22 -13.64
N LEU A 323 14.02 0.02 -13.15
CA LEU A 323 15.16 0.80 -12.65
C LEU A 323 15.74 0.16 -11.39
N LEU A 324 14.92 -0.19 -10.40
CA LEU A 324 15.40 -0.80 -9.16
C LEU A 324 16.27 -2.04 -9.42
N TYR A 325 15.82 -2.93 -10.31
CA TYR A 325 16.51 -4.20 -10.58
C TYR A 325 17.72 -4.05 -11.50
N TRP A 326 17.66 -3.15 -12.48
CA TRP A 326 18.62 -3.14 -13.59
C TRP A 326 19.54 -1.93 -13.65
N LEU A 327 19.38 -0.93 -12.77
CA LEU A 327 20.20 0.29 -12.79
C LEU A 327 21.70 0.00 -12.62
N ILE A 328 22.06 -0.94 -11.73
CA ILE A 328 23.46 -1.36 -11.53
C ILE A 328 24.04 -1.93 -12.82
N THR A 329 23.34 -2.88 -13.43
CA THR A 329 23.76 -3.52 -14.68
C THR A 329 23.82 -2.51 -15.84
N TYR A 330 22.87 -1.58 -15.92
CA TYR A 330 22.87 -0.50 -16.91
C TYR A 330 24.13 0.35 -16.80
N PHE A 331 24.47 0.85 -15.60
CA PHE A 331 25.67 1.67 -15.39
C PHE A 331 26.97 0.92 -15.65
N LYS A 332 27.06 -0.36 -15.25
CA LYS A 332 28.21 -1.21 -15.59
C LYS A 332 28.36 -1.33 -17.12
N LYS A 333 27.27 -1.58 -17.85
CA LYS A 333 27.30 -1.76 -19.33
C LYS A 333 27.66 -0.50 -20.11
N ILE A 334 27.27 0.70 -19.64
CA ILE A 334 27.64 1.96 -20.30
C ILE A 334 29.04 2.48 -19.88
N GLY A 335 29.78 1.72 -19.06
CA GLY A 335 31.11 2.11 -18.56
C GLY A 335 31.08 3.16 -17.44
N ALA A 336 29.92 3.38 -16.80
CA ALA A 336 29.73 4.34 -15.73
C ALA A 336 29.67 3.66 -14.34
N GLY A 337 30.50 2.63 -14.12
CA GLY A 337 30.52 1.86 -12.86
C GLY A 337 30.72 2.72 -11.61
N ALA A 338 31.49 3.81 -11.71
CA ALA A 338 31.69 4.77 -10.62
C ALA A 338 30.40 5.50 -10.18
N ALA A 339 29.35 5.49 -11.00
CA ALA A 339 28.05 6.07 -10.68
C ALA A 339 27.12 5.13 -9.90
N VAL A 340 27.42 3.83 -9.84
CA VAL A 340 26.55 2.82 -9.21
C VAL A 340 26.32 3.16 -7.75
N SER A 341 27.38 3.18 -6.93
CA SER A 341 27.30 3.42 -5.50
C SER A 341 26.61 4.74 -5.12
N PRO A 342 27.02 5.91 -5.66
CA PRO A 342 26.35 7.17 -5.31
C PRO A 342 24.91 7.25 -5.82
N SER A 343 24.58 6.62 -6.96
CA SER A 343 23.20 6.64 -7.48
C SER A 343 22.25 5.73 -6.68
N MET A 344 22.73 4.55 -6.27
CA MET A 344 21.97 3.64 -5.40
C MET A 344 21.67 4.29 -4.04
N MET A 345 22.57 5.17 -3.57
CA MET A 345 22.36 5.96 -2.36
C MET A 345 21.43 7.17 -2.59
N ALA A 346 21.61 7.87 -3.71
CA ALA A 346 20.83 9.05 -4.05
C ALA A 346 19.34 8.74 -4.26
N ALA A 347 19.03 7.56 -4.82
CA ALA A 347 17.66 7.16 -5.13
C ALA A 347 16.71 7.13 -3.91
N PRO A 348 17.00 6.40 -2.81
CA PRO A 348 16.15 6.43 -1.63
C PRO A 348 16.13 7.79 -0.93
N ILE A 349 17.23 8.54 -0.92
CA ILE A 349 17.27 9.89 -0.34
C ILE A 349 16.30 10.81 -1.08
N ALA A 350 16.32 10.80 -2.42
CA ALA A 350 15.41 11.57 -3.25
C ALA A 350 13.94 11.28 -2.92
N LYS A 351 13.57 10.01 -2.77
CA LYS A 351 12.21 9.61 -2.39
C LYS A 351 11.84 10.06 -0.97
N ILE A 352 12.77 10.02 -0.03
CA ILE A 352 12.55 10.57 1.33
C ILE A 352 12.32 12.08 1.26
N VAL A 353 13.14 12.82 0.50
CA VAL A 353 13.00 14.27 0.30
C VAL A 353 11.65 14.62 -0.31
N ALA A 354 11.20 13.88 -1.33
CA ALA A 354 9.90 14.07 -1.96
C ALA A 354 8.75 13.85 -0.97
N ASN A 355 8.78 12.75 -0.19
CA ASN A 355 7.78 12.48 0.84
C ASN A 355 7.72 13.59 1.90
N ILE A 356 8.89 14.04 2.39
CA ILE A 356 8.95 15.15 3.35
C ILE A 356 8.31 16.40 2.74
N ALA A 357 8.69 16.76 1.51
CA ALA A 357 8.15 17.92 0.80
C ALA A 357 6.62 17.86 0.67
N LEU A 358 6.07 16.69 0.32
CA LEU A 358 4.63 16.46 0.19
C LEU A 358 3.88 16.61 1.52
N MET A 359 4.53 16.35 2.66
CA MET A 359 3.95 16.44 4.00
C MET A 359 4.18 17.79 4.70
N ILE A 360 4.94 18.72 4.11
CA ILE A 360 5.19 20.05 4.70
C ILE A 360 3.86 20.77 4.95
N GLY A 361 3.67 21.30 6.16
CA GLY A 361 2.45 22.00 6.59
C GLY A 361 1.56 21.19 7.53
N GLY A 362 1.71 19.87 7.55
CA GLY A 362 0.98 18.98 8.45
C GLY A 362 -0.47 18.70 8.02
N PRO A 363 -1.23 17.99 8.88
CA PRO A 363 -2.55 17.47 8.50
C PRO A 363 -3.51 18.57 8.05
N GLY A 364 -4.17 18.39 6.90
CA GLY A 364 -5.14 19.34 6.34
C GLY A 364 -4.52 20.59 5.71
N ARG A 365 -3.17 20.69 5.67
CA ARG A 365 -2.42 21.82 5.10
C ARG A 365 -1.24 21.39 4.23
N CYS A 366 -0.99 20.08 4.14
CA CYS A 366 0.12 19.58 3.35
C CYS A 366 -0.19 19.66 1.85
N ILE A 367 0.84 19.53 1.02
CA ILE A 367 0.71 19.62 -0.44
C ILE A 367 -0.28 18.56 -0.95
N VAL A 368 -0.22 17.35 -0.41
CA VAL A 368 -1.12 16.24 -0.77
C VAL A 368 -2.59 16.58 -0.48
N ASP A 369 -2.85 17.32 0.60
CA ASP A 369 -4.19 17.73 1.01
C ASP A 369 -4.65 19.03 0.32
N SER A 370 -3.73 19.87 -0.15
CA SER A 370 -4.01 21.23 -0.62
C SER A 370 -3.97 21.41 -2.14
N CYS A 371 -3.43 20.43 -2.87
CA CYS A 371 -3.24 20.52 -4.32
C CYS A 371 -4.10 19.50 -5.08
N PRO A 372 -4.56 19.87 -6.30
CA PRO A 372 -5.30 18.96 -7.17
C PRO A 372 -4.45 17.76 -7.59
N ARG A 373 -5.07 16.58 -7.68
CA ARG A 373 -4.36 15.30 -7.69
C ARG A 373 -3.87 15.00 -9.10
N VAL A 374 -4.70 15.25 -10.11
CA VAL A 374 -4.37 14.95 -11.51
C VAL A 374 -3.20 15.81 -12.02
N PRO A 375 -3.15 17.14 -11.80
CA PRO A 375 -2.01 17.96 -12.22
C PRO A 375 -0.69 17.59 -11.53
N LEU A 376 -0.73 17.25 -10.24
CA LEU A 376 0.46 16.77 -9.54
C LEU A 376 0.96 15.44 -10.10
N LEU A 377 0.04 14.52 -10.41
CA LEU A 377 0.36 13.24 -11.03
C LEU A 377 0.98 13.43 -12.43
N GLN A 378 0.43 14.35 -13.23
CA GLN A 378 0.96 14.74 -14.54
C GLN A 378 2.38 15.33 -14.43
N ALA A 379 2.59 16.27 -13.51
CA ALA A 379 3.91 16.85 -13.27
C ALA A 379 4.93 15.78 -12.83
N GLY A 380 4.49 14.84 -11.98
CA GLY A 380 5.24 13.65 -11.60
C GLY A 380 5.68 12.83 -12.81
N PHE A 381 4.73 12.42 -13.67
CA PHE A 381 5.06 11.62 -14.85
C PHE A 381 5.96 12.34 -15.85
N ILE A 382 5.71 13.62 -16.13
CA ILE A 382 6.52 14.42 -17.07
C ILE A 382 7.95 14.55 -16.54
N GLY A 383 8.10 14.94 -15.28
CA GLY A 383 9.42 15.06 -14.64
C GLY A 383 10.14 13.73 -14.64
N PHE A 384 9.46 12.64 -14.28
CA PHE A 384 10.06 11.32 -14.25
C PHE A 384 10.52 10.86 -15.64
N ALA A 385 9.66 11.01 -16.67
CA ALA A 385 9.99 10.67 -18.05
C ALA A 385 11.19 11.47 -18.58
N PHE A 386 11.20 12.78 -18.31
CA PHE A 386 12.28 13.68 -18.71
C PHE A 386 13.61 13.25 -18.10
N PHE A 387 13.70 13.11 -16.78
CA PHE A 387 14.96 12.74 -16.13
C PHE A 387 15.41 11.33 -16.51
N ILE A 388 14.50 10.36 -16.64
CA ILE A 388 14.89 9.03 -17.14
C ILE A 388 15.46 9.09 -18.55
N SER A 389 14.86 9.87 -19.45
CA SER A 389 15.42 10.03 -20.81
C SER A 389 16.85 10.60 -20.82
N LEU A 390 17.19 11.46 -19.85
CA LEU A 390 18.53 12.04 -19.73
C LEU A 390 19.59 11.01 -19.29
N LEU A 391 19.21 9.86 -18.71
CA LEU A 391 20.16 8.79 -18.40
C LEU A 391 20.86 8.23 -19.64
N ALA A 392 20.24 8.34 -20.81
CA ALA A 392 20.84 7.93 -22.08
C ALA A 392 21.73 9.02 -22.72
N ALA A 393 21.70 10.25 -22.18
CA ALA A 393 22.36 11.41 -22.78
C ALA A 393 23.76 11.69 -22.19
N THR A 394 24.16 11.00 -21.12
CA THR A 394 25.43 11.27 -20.44
C THR A 394 26.02 10.01 -19.80
N THR A 395 27.35 10.00 -19.67
CA THR A 395 28.11 9.00 -18.90
C THR A 395 28.85 9.66 -17.72
N ASN A 396 28.70 10.97 -17.53
CA ASN A 396 29.32 11.68 -16.42
C ASN A 396 28.71 11.24 -15.09
N THR A 397 29.53 10.73 -14.18
CA THR A 397 29.11 10.21 -12.87
C THR A 397 28.23 11.18 -12.08
N TYR A 398 28.65 12.43 -11.94
CA TYR A 398 27.89 13.43 -11.16
C TYR A 398 26.55 13.77 -11.82
N ALA A 399 26.53 13.87 -13.16
CA ALA A 399 25.30 14.08 -13.90
C ALA A 399 24.34 12.90 -13.73
N LEU A 400 24.81 11.66 -13.85
CA LEU A 400 24.00 10.45 -13.66
C LEU A 400 23.39 10.39 -12.25
N VAL A 401 24.19 10.67 -11.21
CA VAL A 401 23.70 10.71 -9.82
C VAL A 401 22.62 11.79 -9.65
N GLY A 402 22.86 12.99 -10.18
CA GLY A 402 21.88 14.07 -10.14
C GLY A 402 20.58 13.74 -10.91
N ILE A 403 20.71 13.09 -12.07
CA ILE A 403 19.56 12.64 -12.87
C ILE A 403 18.77 11.57 -12.11
N VAL A 404 19.43 10.56 -11.53
CA VAL A 404 18.76 9.54 -10.71
C VAL A 404 18.05 10.20 -9.54
N PHE A 405 18.73 11.08 -8.80
CA PHE A 405 18.13 11.81 -7.69
C PHE A 405 16.85 12.54 -8.10
N MET A 406 16.91 13.33 -9.17
CA MET A 406 15.74 14.08 -9.65
C MET A 406 14.63 13.14 -10.15
N SER A 407 14.97 12.10 -10.92
CA SER A 407 13.99 11.13 -11.42
C SER A 407 13.21 10.47 -10.28
N GLN A 408 13.89 10.17 -9.17
CA GLN A 408 13.32 9.47 -8.02
C GLN A 408 12.42 10.41 -7.17
N ILE A 409 12.69 11.72 -7.15
CA ILE A 409 11.75 12.71 -6.57
C ILE A 409 10.41 12.65 -7.31
N PHE A 410 10.45 12.72 -8.64
CA PHE A 410 9.23 12.73 -9.46
C PHE A 410 8.51 11.39 -9.42
N GLU A 411 9.24 10.28 -9.45
CA GLU A 411 8.67 8.94 -9.27
C GLU A 411 7.88 8.85 -7.95
N GLU A 412 8.44 9.39 -6.86
CA GLU A 412 7.79 9.36 -5.56
C GLU A 412 6.51 10.20 -5.52
N ILE A 413 6.51 11.37 -6.15
CA ILE A 413 5.29 12.18 -6.31
C ILE A 413 4.18 11.35 -6.97
N VAL A 414 4.52 10.58 -8.02
CA VAL A 414 3.55 9.70 -8.70
C VAL A 414 3.05 8.60 -7.77
N TRP A 415 3.92 7.94 -7.01
CA TRP A 415 3.52 6.91 -6.06
C TRP A 415 2.58 7.44 -4.98
N THR A 416 2.95 8.54 -4.34
CA THR A 416 2.18 9.11 -3.23
C THR A 416 0.83 9.63 -3.71
N ILE A 417 0.82 10.48 -4.74
CA ILE A 417 -0.42 11.09 -5.25
C ILE A 417 -1.29 10.07 -5.95
N GLY A 418 -0.70 9.13 -6.71
CA GLY A 418 -1.42 8.04 -7.35
C GLY A 418 -2.09 7.12 -6.33
N GLY A 419 -1.41 6.80 -5.22
CA GLY A 419 -1.97 6.03 -4.12
C GLY A 419 -3.19 6.72 -3.50
N VAL A 420 -3.08 8.01 -3.16
CA VAL A 420 -4.20 8.80 -2.64
C VAL A 420 -5.35 8.88 -3.66
N TYR A 421 -5.04 9.16 -4.92
CA TYR A 421 -6.05 9.24 -5.97
C TYR A 421 -6.83 7.92 -6.09
N VAL A 422 -6.15 6.77 -6.13
CA VAL A 422 -6.84 5.47 -6.21
C VAL A 422 -7.73 5.26 -5.00
N THR A 423 -7.31 5.64 -3.80
CA THR A 423 -8.15 5.50 -2.60
C THR A 423 -9.39 6.39 -2.63
N GLU A 424 -9.29 7.60 -3.18
CA GLU A 424 -10.39 8.57 -3.22
C GLU A 424 -11.33 8.35 -4.42
N ALA A 425 -10.81 7.88 -5.56
CA ALA A 425 -11.57 7.74 -6.80
C ALA A 425 -12.57 6.58 -6.78
N PHE A 426 -12.30 5.53 -6.00
CA PHE A 426 -13.23 4.40 -5.89
C PHE A 426 -14.25 4.60 -4.75
N PRO A 427 -15.55 4.33 -5.02
CA PRO A 427 -16.58 4.35 -4.00
C PRO A 427 -16.30 3.37 -2.87
N THR A 428 -16.70 3.71 -1.63
CA THR A 428 -16.39 2.91 -0.44
C THR A 428 -16.77 1.44 -0.58
N ALA A 429 -17.92 1.14 -1.20
CA ALA A 429 -18.41 -0.24 -1.43
C ALA A 429 -17.44 -1.13 -2.25
N VAL A 430 -16.75 -0.56 -3.24
CA VAL A 430 -15.86 -1.28 -4.16
C VAL A 430 -14.39 -0.88 -4.04
N ARG A 431 -14.04 0.04 -3.12
CA ARG A 431 -12.71 0.66 -3.01
C ARG A 431 -11.59 -0.36 -2.90
N ALA A 432 -11.70 -1.30 -1.96
CA ALA A 432 -10.68 -2.33 -1.76
C ALA A 432 -10.51 -3.22 -3.00
N SER A 433 -11.60 -3.61 -3.65
CA SER A 433 -11.57 -4.42 -4.88
C SER A 433 -11.02 -3.64 -6.08
N GLY A 434 -11.39 -2.38 -6.24
CA GLY A 434 -10.87 -1.50 -7.29
C GLY A 434 -9.37 -1.24 -7.13
N GLN A 435 -8.93 -0.90 -5.93
CA GLN A 435 -7.51 -0.76 -5.60
C GLN A 435 -6.75 -2.08 -5.85
N GLY A 436 -7.30 -3.22 -5.41
CA GLY A 436 -6.71 -4.54 -5.67
C GLY A 436 -6.56 -4.84 -7.16
N ALA A 437 -7.56 -4.53 -7.98
CA ALA A 437 -7.50 -4.71 -9.43
C ALA A 437 -6.46 -3.81 -10.09
N VAL A 438 -6.38 -2.54 -9.70
CA VAL A 438 -5.37 -1.59 -10.18
C VAL A 438 -3.96 -2.05 -9.81
N MET A 439 -3.75 -2.50 -8.57
CA MET A 439 -2.47 -3.01 -8.10
C MET A 439 -2.08 -4.32 -8.80
N ALA A 440 -3.05 -5.19 -9.13
CA ALA A 440 -2.79 -6.39 -9.92
C ALA A 440 -2.26 -6.05 -11.32
N LEU A 441 -2.87 -5.05 -11.99
CA LEU A 441 -2.36 -4.52 -13.27
C LEU A 441 -0.98 -3.88 -13.12
N GLY A 442 -0.74 -3.16 -12.01
CA GLY A 442 0.59 -2.69 -11.61
C GLY A 442 1.63 -3.81 -11.55
N ASN A 443 1.31 -4.89 -10.84
CA ASN A 443 2.19 -6.03 -10.72
C ASN A 443 2.46 -6.73 -12.05
N CYS A 444 1.52 -6.72 -13.01
CA CYS A 444 1.83 -7.18 -14.38
C CYS A 444 2.96 -6.34 -15.01
N GLY A 445 3.00 -5.03 -14.75
CA GLY A 445 4.09 -4.15 -15.15
C GLY A 445 5.43 -4.51 -14.47
N ALA A 446 5.40 -4.82 -13.17
CA ALA A 446 6.58 -5.29 -12.44
C ALA A 446 7.13 -6.60 -13.00
N ILE A 447 6.25 -7.60 -13.22
CA ILE A 447 6.59 -8.89 -13.82
C ILE A 447 7.19 -8.68 -15.22
N ALA A 448 6.57 -7.82 -16.04
CA ALA A 448 7.07 -7.50 -17.36
C ALA A 448 8.45 -6.82 -17.30
N SER A 449 8.69 -5.91 -16.37
CA SER A 449 9.98 -5.24 -16.22
C SER A 449 11.11 -6.18 -15.82
N ALA A 450 10.83 -7.14 -14.95
CA ALA A 450 11.79 -8.12 -14.49
C ALA A 450 12.37 -8.94 -15.65
N GLY A 451 11.52 -9.34 -16.60
CA GLY A 451 11.93 -10.10 -17.78
C GLY A 451 12.44 -9.23 -18.93
N LEU A 452 11.66 -8.21 -19.31
CA LEU A 452 11.89 -7.49 -20.56
C LEU A 452 13.06 -6.52 -20.50
N VAL A 453 13.27 -5.82 -19.38
CA VAL A 453 14.32 -4.79 -19.29
C VAL A 453 15.71 -5.40 -19.48
N GLY A 454 15.93 -6.58 -18.92
CA GLY A 454 17.17 -7.32 -19.12
C GLY A 454 17.41 -7.66 -20.59
N LEU A 455 16.40 -8.23 -21.27
CA LEU A 455 16.48 -8.59 -22.68
C LEU A 455 16.67 -7.36 -23.59
N LEU A 456 16.00 -6.24 -23.30
CA LEU A 456 16.15 -5.00 -24.07
C LEU A 456 17.61 -4.48 -24.02
N MET A 457 18.29 -4.62 -22.87
CA MET A 457 19.70 -4.23 -22.73
C MET A 457 20.66 -5.12 -23.52
N GLU A 458 20.29 -6.35 -23.85
CA GLU A 458 21.09 -7.23 -24.72
C GLU A 458 21.02 -6.79 -26.17
N ILE A 459 19.86 -6.28 -26.62
CA ILE A 459 19.67 -5.74 -27.97
C ILE A 459 20.39 -4.40 -28.10
N TRP A 460 20.11 -3.46 -27.20
CA TRP A 460 20.77 -2.16 -27.15
C TRP A 460 20.70 -1.57 -25.74
N VAL A 461 21.86 -1.22 -25.17
CA VAL A 461 21.98 -0.82 -23.76
C VAL A 461 21.05 0.34 -23.36
N TYR A 462 20.76 1.28 -24.28
CA TYR A 462 19.88 2.43 -24.03
C TYR A 462 18.39 2.17 -24.32
N LEU A 463 18.06 1.05 -24.97
CA LEU A 463 16.69 0.72 -25.36
C LEU A 463 15.70 0.65 -24.19
N PRO A 464 16.04 0.07 -23.02
CA PRO A 464 15.13 0.07 -21.89
C PRO A 464 14.82 1.48 -21.38
N ILE A 465 15.80 2.39 -21.37
CA ILE A 465 15.60 3.78 -20.95
C ILE A 465 14.62 4.50 -21.88
N VAL A 466 14.77 4.32 -23.19
CA VAL A 466 13.84 4.86 -24.20
C VAL A 466 12.44 4.28 -24.04
N ALA A 467 12.33 2.97 -23.82
CA ALA A 467 11.05 2.29 -23.61
C ALA A 467 10.35 2.78 -22.34
N MET A 468 11.08 2.90 -21.23
CA MET A 468 10.58 3.41 -19.95
C MET A 468 10.10 4.86 -20.07
N ALA A 469 10.90 5.75 -20.67
CA ALA A 469 10.52 7.15 -20.86
C ALA A 469 9.26 7.28 -21.76
N SER A 470 9.20 6.50 -22.85
CA SER A 470 8.03 6.48 -23.75
C SER A 470 6.77 5.99 -23.04
N LEU A 471 6.90 4.95 -22.20
CA LEU A 471 5.81 4.43 -21.41
C LEU A 471 5.31 5.45 -20.39
N LEU A 472 6.21 6.17 -19.70
CA LEU A 472 5.82 7.24 -18.76
C LEU A 472 5.08 8.38 -19.47
N CYS A 473 5.50 8.76 -20.68
CA CYS A 473 4.75 9.72 -21.49
C CYS A 473 3.34 9.20 -21.82
N ALA A 474 3.20 7.93 -22.19
CA ALA A 474 1.88 7.32 -22.43
C ALA A 474 1.02 7.26 -21.15
N CYS A 475 1.62 6.96 -19.99
CA CYS A 475 0.94 7.01 -18.70
C CYS A 475 0.48 8.42 -18.35
N CYS A 476 1.32 9.44 -18.59
CA CYS A 476 0.93 10.84 -18.44
C CYS A 476 -0.30 11.17 -19.32
N LEU A 477 -0.29 10.77 -20.59
CA LEU A 477 -1.44 10.94 -21.49
C LEU A 477 -2.70 10.25 -20.95
N ALA A 478 -2.58 9.06 -20.38
CA ALA A 478 -3.71 8.35 -19.76
C ALA A 478 -4.30 9.15 -18.57
N THR A 479 -3.49 9.92 -17.84
CA THR A 479 -4.00 10.74 -16.73
C THR A 479 -4.92 11.88 -17.17
N PHE A 480 -4.88 12.32 -18.44
CA PHE A 480 -5.84 13.31 -18.95
C PHE A 480 -7.27 12.75 -19.05
N LEU A 481 -7.43 11.42 -19.00
CA LEU A 481 -8.72 10.76 -18.96
C LEU A 481 -9.30 10.65 -17.54
N MET A 482 -8.52 11.04 -16.52
CA MET A 482 -8.92 10.98 -15.12
C MET A 482 -9.77 12.20 -14.76
N LYS A 483 -10.81 11.99 -13.95
CA LYS A 483 -11.61 13.07 -13.37
C LYS A 483 -10.86 13.63 -12.15
N GLU A 484 -10.80 14.94 -12.01
CA GLU A 484 -10.31 15.53 -10.76
C GLU A 484 -11.30 15.25 -9.63
N ILE A 485 -10.77 14.84 -8.48
CA ILE A 485 -11.53 14.44 -7.27
C ILE A 485 -11.18 15.34 -6.07
N PHE A 486 -10.32 16.34 -6.27
CA PHE A 486 -9.94 17.29 -5.24
C PHE A 486 -11.13 18.00 -4.60
N GLY A 487 -11.25 17.85 -3.28
CA GLY A 487 -12.30 18.49 -2.49
C GLY A 487 -13.68 17.83 -2.58
N GLU A 488 -13.82 16.72 -3.32
CA GLU A 488 -15.06 15.93 -3.31
C GLU A 488 -15.11 15.05 -2.05
N ALA A 489 -16.29 14.94 -1.43
CA ALA A 489 -16.50 13.98 -0.34
C ALA A 489 -16.46 12.55 -0.89
N LEU A 490 -15.95 11.60 -0.10
CA LEU A 490 -15.91 10.19 -0.48
C LEU A 490 -17.33 9.69 -0.79
N THR A 491 -17.54 9.20 -2.01
CA THR A 491 -18.82 8.61 -2.41
C THR A 491 -18.98 7.24 -1.76
N ASP A 492 -20.01 7.06 -0.93
CA ASP A 492 -20.24 5.81 -0.19
C ASP A 492 -20.83 4.70 -1.06
N SER A 493 -21.59 5.04 -2.10
CA SER A 493 -22.18 4.09 -3.05
C SER A 493 -21.87 4.48 -4.49
N VAL A 494 -21.80 3.47 -5.37
CA VAL A 494 -21.81 3.72 -6.80
C VAL A 494 -23.12 4.46 -7.12
N PRO A 495 -23.10 5.59 -7.86
CA PRO A 495 -24.33 6.22 -8.30
C PRO A 495 -25.15 5.15 -9.03
N VAL A 496 -26.27 4.76 -8.43
CA VAL A 496 -27.20 3.84 -9.08
C VAL A 496 -27.59 4.55 -10.37
N PRO A 497 -27.28 3.99 -11.56
CA PRO A 497 -27.80 4.56 -12.78
C PRO A 497 -29.31 4.63 -12.59
N SER A 498 -29.93 5.79 -12.82
CA SER A 498 -31.38 5.99 -12.67
C SER A 498 -32.24 5.07 -13.56
N TYR A 499 -31.61 4.13 -14.28
CA TYR A 499 -32.22 2.94 -14.85
C TYR A 499 -32.67 1.96 -13.75
N GLY A 500 -33.77 2.29 -13.07
CA GLY A 500 -34.45 1.35 -12.18
C GLY A 500 -34.63 1.81 -10.74
N ALA A 501 -34.45 3.10 -10.42
CA ALA A 501 -35.31 3.65 -9.38
C ALA A 501 -36.74 3.39 -9.88
N ALA A 502 -37.51 2.57 -9.15
CA ALA A 502 -38.91 2.38 -9.45
C ALA A 502 -39.50 3.79 -9.58
N GLU A 503 -39.91 4.18 -10.79
CA GLU A 503 -40.70 5.40 -10.99
C GLU A 503 -41.70 5.41 -9.84
N THR A 504 -41.69 6.48 -9.05
CA THR A 504 -42.71 6.62 -8.04
C THR A 504 -44.06 6.47 -8.75
N PRO A 505 -45.08 5.84 -8.13
CA PRO A 505 -46.38 5.68 -8.79
C PRO A 505 -46.91 6.99 -9.37
N GLU A 506 -46.56 8.13 -8.76
CA GLU A 506 -46.82 9.49 -9.25
C GLU A 506 -46.07 9.84 -10.56
N GLU A 507 -44.78 9.56 -10.67
CA GLU A 507 -44.01 9.78 -11.91
C GLU A 507 -44.51 8.89 -13.05
N ARG A 508 -44.88 7.64 -12.74
CA ARG A 508 -45.46 6.72 -13.72
C ARG A 508 -46.83 7.20 -14.19
N MET A 509 -47.67 7.66 -13.27
CA MET A 509 -49.01 8.16 -13.57
C MET A 509 -48.96 9.48 -14.37
N THR A 510 -47.99 10.37 -14.07
CA THR A 510 -47.79 11.61 -14.82
C THR A 510 -47.36 11.32 -16.25
N ARG A 511 -46.43 10.37 -16.43
CA ARG A 511 -45.98 9.93 -17.75
C ARG A 511 -47.07 9.23 -18.56
N GLU A 512 -47.92 8.44 -17.91
CA GLU A 512 -49.09 7.82 -18.56
C GLU A 512 -50.15 8.88 -18.93
N MET A 513 -50.38 9.90 -18.10
CA MET A 513 -51.28 11.01 -18.44
C MET A 513 -50.75 11.85 -19.61
N ASP A 514 -49.43 12.09 -19.67
CA ASP A 514 -48.81 12.81 -20.78
C ASP A 514 -48.87 11.99 -22.09
N MET A 515 -48.83 10.66 -22.03
CA MET A 515 -49.00 9.81 -23.23
C MET A 515 -50.47 9.69 -23.69
N VAL A 516 -51.44 9.90 -22.80
CA VAL A 516 -52.87 9.90 -23.16
C VAL A 516 -53.34 11.26 -23.68
N GLY A 517 -52.60 12.34 -23.39
CA GLY A 517 -52.91 13.70 -23.83
C GLY A 517 -52.49 14.08 -25.26
N VAL A 518 -51.88 13.17 -26.04
CA VAL A 518 -51.31 13.48 -27.38
C VAL A 518 -52.26 13.14 -28.54
N ASP A 519 -53.39 12.48 -28.30
CA ASP A 519 -54.42 12.20 -29.33
C ASP A 519 -55.80 12.81 -28.97
N GLN A 520 -55.85 14.14 -28.80
CA GLN A 520 -57.10 14.92 -28.90
C GLN A 520 -56.91 16.22 -29.68
#